data_AF-A0A814FBB1-F1
#
_entry.id   AF-A0A814FBB1-F1
#
_cell.length_a   1.000
_cell.length_b   1.000
_cell.length_c   1.000
_cell.angle_alpha   90.00
_cell.angle_beta   90.00
_cell.angle_gamma   90.00
#
_symmetry.space_group_name_H-M   'P 1'
#
loop_
_entity.id
_entity.type
_entity.pdbx_description
1 polymer ?
#
loop_
_entity_poly.entity_id
_entity_poly.type
_entity_poly.pdbx_seq_one_letter_code
_entity_poly.pdbx_strand_id
1 'polypeptide(L)'
;MSSRNLTSNFLEFRNRAVQNRTNYTNNNKLDDRSPLLNDDEDNEVVHFDRDDAFLWMESYRRMQSQFDEVRNQIKKLQQLQAKCLTRPGFDENDHSDFEIRSLTKDITSTLNNCRLAVQKFSSFAKKSHANSYEQHLVSNVVQATINTFQDLMLKFNQCQSNYVQKLQSQKDKFDQVIPHIAIDMYASPFGDKEFDQISLLSEVQQQCASPVDEYTIQRDKEIRDAYQSIQEVNSTFMDVSTIIFNQKASMDQIECVIGDSINSIEQGNKELVQAVTRQQRRLKIKLILLGIGIFILLFVVFISYI
;
A
#
# COMPACT_ATOMS: atom_id res chain seq x y z
N MET A 1 -28.50 -0.39 -2.21
CA MET A 1 -28.11 -0.19 -3.62
C MET A 1 -28.08 -1.54 -4.30
N SER A 2 -28.91 -1.75 -5.32
CA SER A 2 -28.95 -3.00 -6.10
C SER A 2 -28.05 -2.83 -7.33
N SER A 3 -27.01 -3.65 -7.47
CA SER A 3 -26.16 -3.64 -8.65
C SER A 3 -26.58 -4.75 -9.61
N ARG A 4 -26.77 -4.42 -10.89
CA ARG A 4 -27.13 -5.36 -11.94
C ARG A 4 -25.87 -5.70 -12.75
N ASN A 5 -25.46 -6.95 -12.71
CA ASN A 5 -24.31 -7.43 -13.47
C ASN A 5 -24.73 -7.66 -14.94
N LEU A 6 -24.15 -6.89 -15.87
CA LEU A 6 -24.41 -6.96 -17.31
C LEU A 6 -23.28 -7.62 -18.09
N THR A 7 -22.30 -8.20 -17.39
CA THR A 7 -21.09 -8.75 -18.00
C THR A 7 -21.41 -9.92 -18.94
N SER A 8 -22.42 -10.74 -18.62
CA SER A 8 -22.88 -11.84 -19.48
C SER A 8 -23.41 -11.34 -20.81
N ASN A 9 -24.31 -10.36 -20.79
CA ASN A 9 -24.89 -9.75 -21.99
C ASN A 9 -23.80 -9.06 -22.82
N PHE A 10 -22.87 -8.36 -22.17
CA PHE A 10 -21.73 -7.74 -22.85
C PHE A 10 -20.86 -8.78 -23.57
N LEU A 11 -20.52 -9.89 -22.92
CA LEU A 11 -19.73 -10.97 -23.52
C LEU A 11 -20.46 -11.61 -24.71
N GLU A 12 -21.77 -11.79 -24.60
CA GLU A 12 -22.60 -12.32 -25.68
C GLU A 12 -22.58 -11.38 -26.91
N PHE A 13 -22.81 -10.09 -26.70
CA PHE A 13 -22.77 -9.10 -27.78
C PHE A 13 -21.38 -8.97 -28.40
N ARG A 14 -20.32 -8.99 -27.59
CA ARG A 14 -18.93 -8.97 -28.06
C ARG A 14 -18.63 -10.19 -28.93
N ASN A 15 -18.96 -11.38 -28.46
CA ASN A 15 -18.70 -12.63 -29.18
C ASN A 15 -19.51 -12.69 -30.48
N ARG A 16 -20.78 -12.25 -30.48
CA ARG A 16 -21.61 -12.11 -31.69
C ARG A 16 -21.02 -11.10 -32.69
N ALA A 17 -20.49 -9.97 -32.22
CA ALA A 17 -19.86 -8.97 -33.09
C ALA A 17 -18.57 -9.48 -33.74
N VAL A 18 -17.74 -10.23 -33.01
CA VAL A 18 -16.53 -10.87 -33.53
C VAL A 18 -16.87 -11.93 -34.57
N GLN A 19 -17.86 -12.78 -34.30
CA GLN A 19 -18.35 -13.78 -35.25
C GLN A 19 -18.93 -13.15 -36.51
N ASN A 20 -19.64 -12.02 -36.40
CA ASN A 20 -20.12 -11.30 -37.56
C ASN A 20 -18.96 -10.75 -38.40
N ARG A 21 -17.91 -10.17 -37.78
CA ARG A 21 -16.72 -9.70 -38.51
C ARG A 21 -16.03 -10.83 -39.30
N THR A 22 -15.85 -12.01 -38.69
CA THR A 22 -15.22 -13.15 -39.37
C THR A 22 -16.03 -13.64 -40.57
N ASN A 23 -17.36 -13.54 -40.52
CA ASN A 23 -18.24 -13.93 -41.62
C ASN A 23 -18.21 -12.94 -42.80
N TYR A 24 -17.93 -11.65 -42.56
CA TYR A 24 -17.74 -10.67 -43.63
C TYR A 24 -16.33 -10.73 -44.25
N THR A 25 -15.29 -11.06 -43.45
CA THR A 25 -13.90 -11.13 -43.96
C THR A 25 -13.63 -12.34 -44.87
N ASN A 26 -14.47 -13.38 -44.83
CA ASN A 26 -14.27 -14.56 -45.67
C ASN A 26 -14.71 -14.35 -47.13
N ASN A 27 -15.46 -13.29 -47.42
CA ASN A 27 -15.97 -13.00 -48.77
C ASN A 27 -15.18 -11.92 -49.54
N ASN A 28 -14.33 -11.14 -48.88
CA ASN A 28 -13.49 -10.12 -49.53
C ASN A 28 -12.02 -10.32 -49.16
N LYS A 29 -11.39 -11.29 -49.83
CA LYS A 29 -9.94 -11.47 -49.81
C LYS A 29 -9.31 -10.51 -50.81
N LEU A 30 -9.37 -9.20 -50.56
CA LEU A 30 -8.55 -8.17 -51.21
C LEU A 30 -8.58 -6.89 -50.34
N ASP A 31 -7.39 -6.45 -49.92
CA ASP A 31 -7.02 -5.10 -49.44
C ASP A 31 -7.46 -4.53 -48.07
N ASP A 32 -8.23 -5.20 -47.22
CA ASP A 32 -8.60 -4.64 -45.90
C ASP A 32 -7.58 -4.92 -44.76
N ARG A 33 -6.32 -5.26 -45.11
CA ARG A 33 -5.21 -5.39 -44.13
C ARG A 33 -4.39 -4.12 -43.93
N SER A 34 -4.82 -3.02 -44.53
CA SER A 34 -4.30 -1.68 -44.21
C SER A 34 -4.90 -1.28 -42.84
N PRO A 35 -4.09 -1.03 -41.80
CA PRO A 35 -4.60 -0.38 -40.61
C PRO A 35 -5.22 0.96 -41.06
N LEU A 36 -6.50 1.19 -40.77
CA LEU A 36 -7.17 2.49 -40.97
C LEU A 36 -6.69 3.52 -39.93
N LEU A 37 -5.39 3.57 -39.68
CA LEU A 37 -4.70 4.66 -39.01
C LEU A 37 -4.07 5.45 -40.16
N ASN A 38 -4.73 6.56 -40.51
CA ASN A 38 -4.09 7.56 -41.34
C ASN A 38 -2.89 8.10 -40.54
N ASP A 39 -1.72 8.12 -41.18
CA ASP A 39 -0.47 8.70 -40.66
C ASP A 39 -0.48 10.23 -40.60
N ASP A 40 -1.63 10.87 -40.82
CA ASP A 40 -1.74 12.33 -40.88
C ASP A 40 -2.44 12.88 -39.61
N GLU A 41 -1.59 13.53 -38.81
CA GLU A 41 -1.85 14.52 -37.75
C GLU A 41 -2.40 13.99 -36.40
N ASP A 42 -1.50 14.05 -35.41
CA ASP A 42 -1.74 14.19 -33.96
C ASP A 42 -2.35 13.02 -33.18
N ASN A 43 -2.13 11.77 -33.62
CA ASN A 43 -2.19 10.66 -32.67
C ASN A 43 -0.84 10.54 -31.97
N GLU A 44 -0.77 11.11 -30.76
CA GLU A 44 0.16 10.70 -29.72
C GLU A 44 -0.06 9.19 -29.50
N VAL A 45 0.64 8.37 -30.29
CA VAL A 45 0.75 6.93 -30.03
C VAL A 45 1.24 6.88 -28.60
N VAL A 46 0.37 6.43 -27.70
CA VAL A 46 0.74 6.12 -26.33
C VAL A 46 1.76 5.00 -26.45
N HIS A 47 3.01 5.39 -26.64
CA HIS A 47 4.17 4.58 -26.37
C HIS A 47 4.12 4.38 -24.88
N PHE A 48 3.37 3.36 -24.47
CA PHE A 48 3.47 2.79 -23.16
C PHE A 48 4.90 2.28 -23.11
N ASP A 49 5.79 3.11 -22.57
CA ASP A 49 7.20 2.77 -22.43
C ASP A 49 7.22 1.63 -21.42
N ARG A 50 7.13 0.41 -21.96
CA ARG A 50 6.75 -0.79 -21.20
C ARG A 50 7.75 -1.05 -20.08
N ASP A 51 8.96 -0.52 -20.25
CA ASP A 51 10.06 -0.57 -19.33
C ASP A 51 9.83 0.34 -18.11
N ASP A 52 9.32 1.56 -18.28
CA ASP A 52 9.03 2.50 -17.17
C ASP A 52 7.86 2.02 -16.30
N ALA A 53 6.80 1.49 -16.93
CA ALA A 53 5.67 0.91 -16.22
C ALA A 53 6.09 -0.32 -15.40
N PHE A 54 6.97 -1.16 -15.97
CA PHE A 54 7.49 -2.34 -15.30
C PHE A 54 8.37 -1.98 -14.08
N LEU A 55 9.19 -0.93 -14.20
CA LEU A 55 10.12 -0.50 -13.14
C LEU A 55 9.41 -0.03 -11.87
N TRP A 56 8.35 0.76 -12.00
CA TRP A 56 7.60 1.24 -10.83
C TRP A 56 6.73 0.13 -10.21
N MET A 57 6.17 -0.75 -11.04
CA MET A 57 5.42 -1.92 -10.56
C MET A 57 6.31 -2.89 -9.77
N GLU A 58 7.53 -3.17 -10.23
CA GLU A 58 8.47 -4.02 -9.49
C GLU A 58 8.90 -3.35 -8.18
N SER A 59 9.14 -2.04 -8.20
CA SER A 59 9.42 -1.26 -6.98
C SER A 59 8.27 -1.34 -5.98
N TYR A 60 7.02 -1.23 -6.44
CA TYR A 60 5.83 -1.38 -5.61
C TYR A 60 5.71 -2.80 -5.04
N ARG A 61 5.91 -3.84 -5.87
CA ARG A 61 5.89 -5.24 -5.42
C ARG A 61 6.93 -5.51 -4.34
N ARG A 62 8.14 -4.98 -4.51
CA ARG A 62 9.21 -5.08 -3.51
C ARG A 62 8.83 -4.41 -2.19
N MET A 63 8.25 -3.21 -2.24
CA MET A 63 7.78 -2.53 -1.02
C MET A 63 6.67 -3.32 -0.31
N GLN A 64 5.71 -3.88 -1.05
CA GLN A 64 4.67 -4.73 -0.46
C GLN A 64 5.25 -5.97 0.24
N SER A 65 6.24 -6.62 -0.37
CA SER A 65 6.95 -7.73 0.27
C SER A 65 7.63 -7.31 1.58
N GLN A 66 8.26 -6.13 1.62
CA GLN A 66 8.89 -5.60 2.84
C GLN A 66 7.85 -5.23 3.91
N PHE A 67 6.68 -4.71 3.51
CA PHE A 67 5.58 -4.43 4.43
C PHE A 67 5.02 -5.69 5.08
N ASP A 68 4.89 -6.78 4.31
CA ASP A 68 4.47 -8.07 4.82
C ASP A 68 5.51 -8.66 5.78
N GLU A 69 6.80 -8.51 5.47
CA GLU A 69 7.90 -8.89 6.35
C GLU A 69 7.83 -8.14 7.69
N VAL A 70 7.73 -6.81 7.66
CA VAL A 70 7.59 -5.97 8.87
C VAL A 70 6.36 -6.39 9.67
N ARG A 71 5.22 -6.65 9.01
CA ARG A 71 4.00 -7.09 9.69
C ARG A 71 4.20 -8.41 10.43
N ASN A 72 4.93 -9.34 9.82
CA ASN A 72 5.23 -10.63 10.44
C ASN A 72 6.25 -10.49 11.59
N GLN A 73 7.26 -9.65 11.43
CA GLN A 73 8.23 -9.34 12.48
C GLN A 73 7.54 -8.69 13.69
N ILE A 74 6.64 -7.72 13.49
CA ILE A 74 5.86 -7.09 14.58
C ILE A 74 5.03 -8.14 15.32
N LYS A 75 4.37 -9.08 14.62
CA LYS A 75 3.62 -10.16 15.27
C LYS A 75 4.52 -11.07 16.10
N LYS A 76 5.70 -11.44 15.58
CA LYS A 76 6.68 -12.25 16.31
C LYS A 76 7.18 -11.50 17.55
N LEU A 77 7.44 -10.20 17.43
CA LEU A 77 7.85 -9.34 18.54
C LEU A 77 6.78 -9.31 19.64
N GLN A 78 5.51 -9.15 19.28
CA GLN A 78 4.39 -9.19 20.24
C GLN A 78 4.34 -10.52 21.02
N GLN A 79 4.59 -11.65 20.35
CA GLN A 79 4.59 -12.96 20.98
C GLN A 79 5.77 -13.14 21.94
N LEU A 80 6.98 -12.72 21.54
CA LEU A 80 8.16 -12.76 22.40
C LEU A 80 8.01 -11.86 23.62
N GLN A 81 7.53 -10.62 23.41
CA GLN A 81 7.25 -9.67 24.49
C GLN A 81 6.19 -10.21 25.46
N ALA A 82 5.12 -10.82 24.95
CA ALA A 82 4.12 -11.46 25.81
C ALA A 82 4.70 -12.63 26.62
N LYS A 83 5.56 -13.45 26.00
CA LYS A 83 6.24 -14.57 26.68
C LYS A 83 7.16 -14.08 27.79
N CYS A 84 7.96 -13.03 27.53
CA CYS A 84 8.83 -12.40 28.54
C CYS A 84 8.02 -11.86 29.73
N LEU A 85 6.90 -11.19 29.45
CA LEU A 85 6.02 -10.65 30.50
C LEU A 85 5.34 -11.73 31.37
N THR A 86 5.13 -12.94 30.85
CA THR A 86 4.48 -14.04 31.61
C THR A 86 5.40 -14.82 32.54
N ARG A 87 6.73 -14.64 32.43
CA ARG A 87 7.70 -15.40 33.22
C ARG A 87 8.21 -14.58 34.42
N PRO A 88 7.85 -14.94 35.65
CA PRO A 88 8.47 -14.36 36.84
C PRO A 88 9.77 -15.13 37.14
N GLY A 89 10.93 -14.60 36.76
CA GLY A 89 12.21 -15.25 37.09
C GLY A 89 13.42 -14.63 36.39
N PHE A 90 14.58 -14.70 37.05
CA PHE A 90 15.85 -14.05 36.69
C PHE A 90 16.71 -14.83 35.66
N ASP A 91 16.51 -16.14 35.51
CA ASP A 91 17.57 -17.02 34.98
C ASP A 91 17.46 -17.35 33.48
N GLU A 92 16.31 -17.13 32.84
CA GLU A 92 16.10 -17.40 31.39
C GLU A 92 15.87 -16.14 30.52
N ASN A 93 15.93 -14.93 31.11
CA ASN A 93 15.53 -13.70 30.39
C ASN A 93 16.57 -13.20 29.37
N ASP A 94 17.87 -13.42 29.61
CA ASP A 94 18.93 -12.84 28.75
C ASP A 94 18.82 -13.26 27.28
N HIS A 95 18.44 -14.51 27.01
CA HIS A 95 18.25 -15.00 25.64
C HIS A 95 17.02 -14.39 24.96
N SER A 96 15.88 -14.29 25.67
CA SER A 96 14.67 -13.67 25.13
C SER A 96 14.83 -12.17 24.95
N ASP A 97 15.53 -11.50 25.86
CA ASP A 97 15.78 -10.07 25.82
C ASP A 97 16.71 -9.73 24.64
N PHE A 98 17.73 -10.55 24.41
CA PHE A 98 18.56 -10.46 23.21
C PHE A 98 17.74 -10.64 21.94
N GLU A 99 16.85 -11.64 21.88
CA GLU A 99 16.00 -11.87 20.69
C GLU A 99 15.03 -10.70 20.44
N ILE A 100 14.43 -10.14 21.49
CA ILE A 100 13.56 -8.96 21.41
C ILE A 100 14.33 -7.75 20.89
N ARG A 101 15.54 -7.50 21.42
CA ARG A 101 16.41 -6.39 20.97
C ARG A 101 16.85 -6.56 19.52
N SER A 102 17.26 -7.76 19.14
CA SER A 102 17.65 -8.09 17.76
C SER A 102 16.47 -7.86 16.81
N LEU A 103 15.30 -8.42 17.12
CA LEU A 103 14.11 -8.29 16.28
C LEU A 103 13.62 -6.84 16.20
N THR A 104 13.72 -6.09 17.30
CA THR A 104 13.40 -4.65 17.32
C THR A 104 14.32 -3.88 16.38
N LYS A 105 15.63 -4.14 16.44
CA LYS A 105 16.61 -3.53 15.54
C LYS A 105 16.36 -3.91 14.07
N ASP A 106 16.03 -5.17 13.82
CA ASP A 106 15.71 -5.65 12.48
C ASP A 106 14.46 -4.95 11.92
N ILE A 107 13.40 -4.82 12.73
CA ILE A 107 12.19 -4.08 12.34
C ILE A 107 12.53 -2.63 12.01
N THR A 108 13.29 -1.93 12.86
CA THR A 108 13.65 -0.54 12.60
C THR A 108 14.51 -0.38 11.35
N SER A 109 15.43 -1.32 11.10
CA SER A 109 16.23 -1.38 9.86
C SER A 109 15.34 -1.57 8.64
N THR A 110 14.39 -2.52 8.68
CA THR A 110 13.46 -2.78 7.57
C THR A 110 12.51 -1.60 7.34
N LEU A 111 12.03 -0.94 8.40
CA LEU A 111 11.24 0.29 8.31
C LEU A 111 12.04 1.43 7.66
N ASN A 112 13.33 1.58 8.00
CA ASN A 112 14.22 2.53 7.35
C ASN A 112 14.44 2.22 5.86
N ASN A 113 14.59 0.95 5.52
CA ASN A 113 14.69 0.52 4.11
C ASN A 113 13.40 0.80 3.34
N CYS A 114 12.24 0.55 3.97
CA CYS A 114 10.93 0.90 3.42
C CYS A 114 10.80 2.41 3.19
N ARG A 115 11.24 3.24 4.14
CA ARG A 115 11.27 4.71 4.00
C ARG A 115 12.06 5.12 2.76
N LEU A 116 13.28 4.60 2.60
CA LEU A 116 14.12 4.90 1.44
C LEU A 116 13.47 4.43 0.12
N ALA A 117 12.81 3.27 0.13
CA ALA A 117 12.08 2.77 -1.04
C ALA A 117 10.90 3.68 -1.40
N VAL A 118 10.10 4.11 -0.42
CA VAL A 118 8.99 5.05 -0.60
C VAL A 118 9.47 6.40 -1.12
N GLN A 119 10.59 6.91 -0.60
CA GLN A 119 11.19 8.16 -1.07
C GLN A 119 11.66 8.07 -2.53
N LYS A 120 12.35 6.98 -2.89
CA LYS A 120 12.76 6.71 -4.27
C LYS A 120 11.53 6.61 -5.19
N PHE A 121 10.51 5.88 -4.78
CA PHE A 121 9.28 5.69 -5.53
C PHE A 121 8.52 7.01 -5.73
N SER A 122 8.43 7.85 -4.69
CA SER A 122 7.87 9.21 -4.79
C SER A 122 8.67 10.09 -5.74
N SER A 123 10.01 10.03 -5.71
CA SER A 123 10.83 10.78 -6.66
C SER A 123 10.69 10.30 -8.11
N PHE A 124 10.50 9.00 -8.32
CA PHE A 124 10.21 8.42 -9.63
C PHE A 124 8.89 8.95 -10.18
N ALA A 125 7.84 8.98 -9.35
CA ALA A 125 6.54 9.54 -9.71
C ALA A 125 6.60 11.00 -10.16
N LYS A 126 7.54 11.80 -9.63
CA LYS A 126 7.74 13.21 -10.02
C LYS A 126 8.56 13.39 -11.30
N LYS A 127 9.45 12.44 -11.61
CA LYS A 127 10.39 12.51 -12.76
C LYS A 127 9.89 11.78 -13.99
N SER A 128 8.93 10.86 -13.81
CA SER A 128 8.33 10.16 -14.93
C SER A 128 7.67 11.17 -15.87
N HIS A 129 8.18 11.25 -17.10
CA HIS A 129 7.58 11.98 -18.21
C HIS A 129 6.45 11.18 -18.88
N ALA A 130 5.99 10.10 -18.23
CA ALA A 130 4.90 9.28 -18.72
C ALA A 130 3.62 10.12 -18.88
N ASN A 131 2.72 9.64 -19.75
CA ASN A 131 1.40 10.23 -19.97
C ASN A 131 0.75 10.67 -18.66
N SER A 132 0.08 11.84 -18.68
CA SER A 132 -0.60 12.43 -17.52
C SER A 132 -1.38 11.38 -16.71
N TYR A 133 -2.08 10.45 -17.37
CA TYR A 133 -2.80 9.35 -16.71
C TYR A 133 -1.92 8.40 -15.89
N GLU A 134 -0.77 7.97 -16.41
CA GLU A 134 0.14 7.08 -15.68
C GLU A 134 0.77 7.80 -14.49
N GLN A 135 1.12 9.07 -14.65
CA GLN A 135 1.62 9.89 -13.56
C GLN A 135 0.61 9.98 -12.40
N HIS A 136 -0.68 10.16 -12.70
CA HIS A 136 -1.74 10.15 -11.70
C HIS A 136 -1.91 8.78 -11.04
N LEU A 137 -1.86 7.70 -11.81
CA LEU A 137 -1.93 6.34 -11.29
C LEU A 137 -0.78 6.04 -10.32
N VAL A 138 0.46 6.38 -10.71
CA VAL A 138 1.63 6.21 -9.86
C VAL A 138 1.51 7.06 -8.59
N SER A 139 1.05 8.31 -8.67
CA SER A 139 0.81 9.16 -7.50
C SER A 139 -0.19 8.54 -6.51
N ASN A 140 -1.29 7.97 -7.01
CA ASN A 140 -2.28 7.28 -6.18
C ASN A 140 -1.68 6.04 -5.49
N VAL A 141 -0.87 5.26 -6.23
CA VAL A 141 -0.17 4.10 -5.66
C VAL A 141 0.84 4.54 -4.60
N VAL A 142 1.57 5.65 -4.81
CA VAL A 142 2.47 6.23 -3.80
C VAL A 142 1.68 6.58 -2.54
N GLN A 143 0.54 7.26 -2.67
CA GLN A 143 -0.28 7.66 -1.51
C GLN A 143 -0.80 6.44 -0.74
N ALA A 144 -1.29 5.42 -1.45
CA ALA A 144 -1.74 4.17 -0.83
C ALA A 144 -0.58 3.47 -0.08
N THR A 145 0.60 3.42 -0.70
CA THR A 145 1.82 2.84 -0.11
C THR A 145 2.23 3.59 1.16
N ILE A 146 2.18 4.91 1.15
CA ILE A 146 2.50 5.73 2.32
C ILE A 146 1.50 5.48 3.45
N ASN A 147 0.19 5.44 3.15
CA ASN A 147 -0.82 5.16 4.16
C ASN A 147 -0.59 3.79 4.82
N THR A 148 -0.26 2.76 4.02
CA THR A 148 0.09 1.44 4.56
C THR A 148 1.36 1.46 5.42
N PHE A 149 2.35 2.25 5.03
CA PHE A 149 3.59 2.41 5.80
C PHE A 149 3.34 3.11 7.15
N GLN A 150 2.50 4.15 7.17
CA GLN A 150 2.10 4.83 8.40
C GLN A 150 1.36 3.89 9.37
N ASP A 151 0.44 3.07 8.87
CA ASP A 151 -0.27 2.07 9.67
C ASP A 151 0.71 1.06 10.31
N LEU A 152 1.73 0.62 9.57
CA LEU A 152 2.79 -0.24 10.12
C LEU A 152 3.59 0.44 11.24
N MET A 153 3.98 1.70 11.05
CA MET A 153 4.71 2.46 12.09
C MET A 153 3.84 2.69 13.33
N LEU A 154 2.55 2.99 13.17
CA LEU A 154 1.61 3.11 14.29
C LEU A 154 1.47 1.78 15.04
N LYS A 155 1.34 0.66 14.33
CA LYS A 155 1.28 -0.68 14.95
C LYS A 155 2.55 -1.03 15.71
N PHE A 156 3.72 -0.69 15.18
CA PHE A 156 4.99 -0.87 15.89
C PHE A 156 5.05 -0.01 17.16
N ASN A 157 4.71 1.27 17.07
CA ASN A 157 4.69 2.16 18.23
C ASN A 157 3.71 1.68 19.30
N GLN A 158 2.50 1.28 18.92
CA GLN A 158 1.52 0.70 19.84
C GLN A 158 2.05 -0.58 20.51
N CYS A 159 2.73 -1.44 19.76
CA CYS A 159 3.38 -2.63 20.30
C CYS A 159 4.39 -2.27 21.40
N GLN A 160 5.31 -1.35 21.10
CA GLN A 160 6.35 -0.93 22.05
C GLN A 160 5.77 -0.17 23.25
N SER A 161 4.81 0.73 23.04
CA SER A 161 4.14 1.46 24.13
C SER A 161 3.40 0.51 25.08
N ASN A 162 2.69 -0.49 24.54
CA ASN A 162 2.04 -1.51 25.35
C ASN A 162 3.05 -2.36 26.12
N TYR A 163 4.21 -2.65 25.53
CA TYR A 163 5.29 -3.37 26.20
C TYR A 163 5.85 -2.56 27.38
N VAL A 164 6.21 -1.30 27.14
CA VAL A 164 6.71 -0.37 28.17
C VAL A 164 5.71 -0.21 29.32
N GLN A 165 4.43 0.01 29.02
CA GLN A 165 3.39 0.15 30.05
C GLN A 165 3.28 -1.11 30.92
N LYS A 166 3.38 -2.30 30.32
CA LYS A 166 3.34 -3.56 31.06
C LYS A 166 4.58 -3.75 31.92
N LEU A 167 5.78 -3.42 31.42
CA LEU A 167 7.01 -3.44 32.19
C LEU A 167 6.95 -2.50 33.40
N GLN A 168 6.48 -1.26 33.19
CA GLN A 168 6.26 -0.29 34.27
C GLN A 168 5.29 -0.83 35.32
N SER A 169 4.15 -1.39 34.89
CA SER A 169 3.17 -1.96 35.82
C SER A 169 3.69 -3.16 36.62
N GLN A 170 4.64 -3.95 36.06
CA GLN A 170 5.29 -5.04 36.80
C GLN A 170 6.30 -4.50 37.80
N LYS A 171 7.08 -3.50 37.41
CA LYS A 171 8.00 -2.80 38.30
C LYS A 171 7.26 -2.17 39.48
N ASP A 172 6.20 -1.40 39.24
CA ASP A 172 5.42 -0.74 40.30
C ASP A 172 4.83 -1.75 41.29
N LYS A 173 4.38 -2.92 40.79
CA LYS A 173 3.89 -4.01 41.65
C LYS A 173 5.00 -4.65 42.46
N PHE A 174 6.17 -4.84 41.87
CA PHE A 174 7.34 -5.40 42.55
C PHE A 174 7.82 -4.44 43.65
N ASP A 175 7.93 -3.14 43.34
CA ASP A 175 8.31 -2.09 44.28
C ASP A 175 7.30 -1.94 45.45
N GLN A 176 6.01 -2.22 45.24
CA GLN A 176 4.99 -2.19 46.30
C GLN A 176 4.94 -3.46 47.14
N VAL A 177 5.16 -4.63 46.54
CA VAL A 177 5.04 -5.93 47.20
C VAL A 177 6.26 -6.23 48.08
N ILE A 178 7.45 -5.80 47.70
CA ILE A 178 8.69 -6.14 48.43
C ILE A 178 8.79 -5.49 49.81
N PRO A 179 8.46 -4.20 50.00
CA PRO A 179 8.36 -3.62 51.33
C PRO A 179 7.38 -4.39 52.22
N HIS A 180 6.26 -4.86 51.66
CA HIS A 180 5.24 -5.60 52.40
C HIS A 180 5.64 -7.04 52.76
N ILE A 181 6.27 -7.79 51.84
CA ILE A 181 6.78 -9.14 52.13
C ILE A 181 7.90 -9.08 53.17
N ALA A 182 8.79 -8.08 53.07
CA ALA A 182 9.82 -7.86 54.08
C ALA A 182 9.15 -7.64 55.45
N ILE A 183 8.14 -6.79 55.55
CA ILE A 183 7.44 -6.51 56.82
C ILE A 183 6.68 -7.75 57.36
N ASP A 184 5.94 -8.48 56.53
CA ASP A 184 5.12 -9.63 56.96
C ASP A 184 5.97 -10.85 57.34
N MET A 185 7.12 -11.07 56.70
CA MET A 185 8.02 -12.19 57.04
C MET A 185 8.63 -12.04 58.45
N TYR A 186 8.70 -10.82 58.99
CA TYR A 186 9.18 -10.53 60.35
C TYR A 186 8.07 -10.35 61.39
N ALA A 187 6.82 -10.23 60.99
CA ALA A 187 5.66 -10.24 61.88
C ALA A 187 5.22 -11.67 62.27
N SER A 188 6.18 -12.55 62.58
CA SER A 188 5.86 -13.84 63.21
C SER A 188 5.46 -13.62 64.67
N PRO A 189 4.31 -14.11 65.17
CA PRO A 189 3.85 -13.91 66.55
C PRO A 189 4.68 -14.61 67.64
N PHE A 190 5.81 -15.23 67.31
CA PHE A 190 6.59 -16.03 68.26
C PHE A 190 8.08 -15.66 68.21
N GLY A 191 8.57 -14.88 69.17
CA GLY A 191 10.00 -14.76 69.43
C GLY A 191 10.44 -13.49 70.16
N ASP A 192 10.37 -13.50 71.49
CA ASP A 192 10.84 -12.47 72.42
C ASP A 192 12.38 -12.26 72.40
N LYS A 193 12.95 -11.65 71.36
CA LYS A 193 14.38 -11.28 71.32
C LYS A 193 14.61 -9.91 70.65
N GLU A 194 14.38 -8.83 71.41
CA GLU A 194 14.40 -7.43 70.96
C GLU A 194 15.80 -6.84 70.62
N PHE A 195 16.92 -7.56 70.77
CA PHE A 195 18.25 -6.92 70.68
C PHE A 195 19.14 -7.34 69.49
N ASP A 196 18.83 -8.44 68.79
CA ASP A 196 19.61 -8.89 67.60
C ASP A 196 18.90 -8.63 66.26
N GLN A 197 17.69 -8.09 66.31
CA GLN A 197 16.80 -8.00 65.14
C GLN A 197 17.22 -6.88 64.18
N ILE A 198 17.84 -5.79 64.67
CA ILE A 198 18.20 -4.61 63.87
C ILE A 198 19.44 -4.87 62.99
N SER A 199 20.45 -5.57 63.51
CA SER A 199 21.64 -5.94 62.72
C SER A 199 21.32 -6.97 61.65
N LEU A 200 20.45 -7.95 61.96
CA LEU A 200 19.94 -8.95 61.00
C LEU A 200 18.99 -8.35 59.97
N LEU A 201 18.15 -7.37 60.35
CA LEU A 201 17.32 -6.61 59.41
C LEU A 201 18.18 -5.83 58.40
N SER A 202 19.27 -5.20 58.85
CA SER A 202 20.23 -4.54 57.96
C SER A 202 20.86 -5.53 56.97
N GLU A 203 21.26 -6.72 57.44
CA GLU A 203 21.95 -7.72 56.62
C GLU A 203 21.00 -8.39 55.61
N VAL A 204 19.76 -8.69 56.00
CA VAL A 204 18.74 -9.25 55.11
C VAL A 204 18.17 -8.18 54.18
N GLN A 205 18.00 -6.94 54.63
CA GLN A 205 17.64 -5.83 53.74
C GLN A 205 18.73 -5.61 52.68
N GLN A 206 20.01 -5.82 53.01
CA GLN A 206 21.11 -5.78 52.05
C GLN A 206 21.15 -7.01 51.12
N GLN A 207 20.80 -8.20 51.62
CA GLN A 207 20.70 -9.44 50.82
C GLN A 207 19.48 -9.49 49.90
N CYS A 208 18.35 -8.89 50.30
CA CYS A 208 17.15 -8.75 49.47
C CYS A 208 17.23 -7.50 48.56
N ALA A 209 17.93 -6.43 48.95
CA ALA A 209 18.12 -5.26 48.09
C ALA A 209 18.96 -5.60 46.84
N SER A 210 20.01 -6.41 46.95
CA SER A 210 20.89 -6.74 45.82
C SER A 210 20.16 -7.35 44.60
N PRO A 211 19.32 -8.41 44.73
CA PRO A 211 18.56 -8.96 43.60
C PRO A 211 17.37 -8.07 43.19
N VAL A 212 16.89 -7.20 44.08
CA VAL A 212 15.79 -6.26 43.77
C VAL A 212 16.29 -5.11 42.90
N ASP A 213 17.46 -4.58 43.21
CA ASP A 213 18.12 -3.55 42.43
C ASP A 213 18.46 -4.10 41.03
N GLU A 214 18.95 -5.33 40.93
CA GLU A 214 19.30 -5.95 39.64
C GLU A 214 18.07 -6.15 38.74
N TYR A 215 16.92 -6.57 39.29
CA TYR A 215 15.67 -6.72 38.55
C TYR A 215 15.19 -5.38 38.00
N THR A 216 15.18 -4.38 38.87
CA THR A 216 14.71 -3.03 38.55
C THR A 216 15.61 -2.36 37.50
N ILE A 217 16.94 -2.54 37.61
CA ILE A 217 17.92 -2.06 36.63
C ILE A 217 17.72 -2.72 35.27
N GLN A 218 17.49 -4.04 35.21
CA GLN A 218 17.23 -4.74 33.95
C GLN A 218 15.94 -4.22 33.28
N ARG A 219 14.87 -4.04 34.05
CA ARG A 219 13.62 -3.50 33.51
C ARG A 219 13.74 -2.05 33.05
N ASP A 220 14.48 -1.21 33.77
CA ASP A 220 14.75 0.18 33.35
C ASP A 220 15.58 0.23 32.04
N LYS A 221 16.49 -0.73 31.85
CA LYS A 221 17.26 -0.89 30.62
C LYS A 221 16.38 -1.30 29.44
N GLU A 222 15.50 -2.29 29.62
CA GLU A 222 14.54 -2.69 28.58
C GLU A 222 13.58 -1.56 28.19
N ILE A 223 13.06 -0.83 29.19
CA ILE A 223 12.20 0.33 28.96
C ILE A 223 12.93 1.39 28.14
N ARG A 224 14.20 1.67 28.46
CA ARG A 224 15.02 2.62 27.70
C ARG A 224 15.22 2.19 26.25
N ASP A 225 15.53 0.92 26.01
CA ASP A 225 15.73 0.39 24.66
C ASP A 225 14.43 0.49 23.83
N ALA A 226 13.28 0.18 24.44
CA ALA A 226 11.98 0.34 23.80
C ALA A 226 11.68 1.81 23.47
N TYR A 227 11.96 2.75 24.38
CA TYR A 227 11.81 4.19 24.11
C TYR A 227 12.72 4.67 22.98
N GLN A 228 13.97 4.21 22.94
CA GLN A 228 14.89 4.54 21.85
C GLN A 228 14.35 4.06 20.50
N SER A 229 13.79 2.85 20.45
CA SER A 229 13.19 2.33 19.22
C SER A 229 11.96 3.14 18.77
N ILE A 230 11.13 3.60 19.71
CA ILE A 230 9.99 4.48 19.42
C ILE A 230 10.48 5.82 18.86
N GLN A 231 11.53 6.39 19.45
CA GLN A 231 12.09 7.67 19.00
C GLN A 231 12.66 7.57 17.58
N GLU A 232 13.35 6.47 17.24
CA GLU A 232 13.89 6.23 15.90
C GLU A 232 12.79 6.03 14.84
N VAL A 233 11.72 5.32 15.19
CA VAL A 233 10.56 5.18 14.28
C VAL A 233 9.79 6.50 14.16
N ASN A 234 9.73 7.31 15.22
CA ASN A 234 9.07 8.61 15.17
C ASN A 234 9.80 9.61 14.25
N SER A 235 11.13 9.62 14.24
CA SER A 235 11.87 10.45 13.26
C SER A 235 11.57 10.01 11.82
N THR A 236 11.55 8.70 11.58
CA THR A 236 11.14 8.09 10.30
C THR A 236 9.71 8.50 9.91
N PHE A 237 8.79 8.59 10.88
CA PHE A 237 7.41 9.05 10.67
C PHE A 237 7.32 10.51 10.25
N MET A 238 8.12 11.40 10.86
CA MET A 238 8.15 12.82 10.49
C MET A 238 8.69 13.03 9.08
N ASP A 239 9.72 12.28 8.70
CA ASP A 239 10.27 12.29 7.33
C ASP A 239 9.20 11.90 6.30
N VAL A 240 8.47 10.82 6.55
CA VAL A 240 7.41 10.38 5.63
C VAL A 240 6.22 11.33 5.63
N SER A 241 5.86 11.90 6.76
CA SER A 241 4.77 12.90 6.84
C SER A 241 5.08 14.14 5.99
N THR A 242 6.35 14.53 5.90
CA THR A 242 6.81 15.61 5.02
C THR A 242 6.64 15.23 3.54
N ILE A 243 6.86 13.97 3.17
CA ILE A 243 6.59 13.47 1.80
C ILE A 243 5.10 13.59 1.46
N ILE A 244 4.21 13.22 2.39
CA ILE A 244 2.75 13.31 2.22
C ILE A 244 2.29 14.76 2.08
N PHE A 245 2.79 15.64 2.95
CA PHE A 245 2.40 17.05 2.92
C PHE A 245 2.70 17.67 1.55
N ASN A 246 3.87 17.36 0.99
CA ASN A 246 4.26 17.79 -0.36
C ASN A 246 3.45 17.12 -1.48
N GLN A 247 2.79 15.98 -1.23
CA GLN A 247 1.95 15.28 -2.21
C GLN A 247 0.48 15.72 -2.14
N LYS A 248 -0.03 16.09 -0.96
CA LYS A 248 -1.44 16.41 -0.71
C LYS A 248 -1.92 17.70 -1.40
N ALA A 249 -1.01 18.62 -1.73
CA ALA A 249 -1.32 19.79 -2.56
C ALA A 249 -1.74 19.42 -4.01
N SER A 250 -1.52 18.17 -4.43
CA SER A 250 -1.87 17.62 -5.75
C SER A 250 -3.09 16.68 -5.70
N MET A 251 -3.88 16.70 -4.62
CA MET A 251 -5.05 15.81 -4.44
C MET A 251 -6.30 16.32 -5.19
N ASP A 252 -6.33 17.60 -5.59
CA ASP A 252 -7.37 18.22 -6.44
C ASP A 252 -7.38 17.68 -7.89
N GLN A 253 -6.38 16.85 -8.25
CA GLN A 253 -6.21 16.37 -9.63
C GLN A 253 -7.01 15.10 -9.96
N ILE A 254 -7.51 14.33 -8.97
CA ILE A 254 -8.36 13.16 -9.26
C ILE A 254 -9.72 13.60 -9.83
N GLU A 255 -10.28 14.69 -9.28
CA GLU A 255 -11.52 15.28 -9.81
C GLU A 255 -11.31 15.83 -11.22
N CYS A 256 -10.13 16.41 -11.50
CA CYS A 256 -9.75 16.84 -12.84
C CYS A 256 -9.69 15.67 -13.84
N VAL A 257 -9.02 14.56 -13.51
CA VAL A 257 -8.89 13.40 -14.42
C VAL A 257 -10.23 12.74 -14.71
N ILE A 258 -11.11 12.61 -13.71
CA ILE A 258 -12.47 12.09 -13.94
C ILE A 258 -13.25 13.05 -14.83
N GLY A 259 -13.14 14.36 -14.60
CA GLY A 259 -13.73 15.40 -15.45
C GLY A 259 -13.25 15.29 -16.90
N ASP A 260 -11.94 15.20 -17.11
CA ASP A 260 -11.33 15.10 -18.43
C ASP A 260 -11.74 13.82 -19.16
N SER A 261 -11.79 12.68 -18.45
CA SER A 261 -12.23 11.41 -19.04
C SER A 261 -13.71 11.42 -19.42
N ILE A 262 -14.57 12.05 -18.61
CA ILE A 262 -15.98 12.27 -18.96
C ILE A 262 -16.10 13.16 -20.22
N ASN A 263 -15.30 14.23 -20.29
CA ASN A 263 -15.30 15.16 -21.43
C ASN A 263 -14.85 14.45 -22.72
N SER A 264 -13.78 13.64 -22.68
CA SER A 264 -13.30 12.86 -23.83
C SER A 264 -14.31 11.80 -24.27
N ILE A 265 -15.02 11.15 -23.35
CA ILE A 265 -16.09 10.19 -23.68
C ILE A 265 -17.26 10.92 -24.38
N GLU A 266 -17.63 12.11 -23.91
CA GLU A 266 -18.70 12.88 -24.52
C GLU A 266 -18.34 13.35 -25.94
N GLN A 267 -17.10 13.80 -26.15
CA GLN A 267 -16.58 14.15 -27.48
C GLN A 267 -16.52 12.93 -28.40
N GLY A 268 -15.97 11.80 -27.95
CA GLY A 268 -15.92 10.57 -28.72
C GLY A 268 -17.32 10.07 -29.12
N ASN A 269 -18.33 10.24 -28.27
CA ASN A 269 -19.72 9.91 -28.60
C ASN A 269 -20.27 10.83 -29.71
N LYS A 270 -19.98 12.14 -29.66
CA LYS A 270 -20.35 13.09 -30.72
C LYS A 270 -19.69 12.71 -32.05
N GLU A 271 -18.42 12.34 -32.04
CA GLU A 271 -17.68 11.92 -33.24
C GLU A 271 -18.22 10.61 -33.82
N LEU A 272 -18.58 9.63 -32.98
CA LEU A 272 -19.21 8.38 -33.43
C LEU A 272 -20.56 8.64 -34.11
N VAL A 273 -21.40 9.52 -33.55
CA VAL A 273 -22.68 9.92 -34.18
C VAL A 273 -22.44 10.64 -35.52
N GLN A 274 -21.43 11.51 -35.58
CA GLN A 274 -21.06 12.18 -36.83
C GLN A 274 -20.50 11.19 -37.87
N ALA A 275 -19.71 10.21 -37.47
CA ALA A 275 -19.16 9.19 -38.35
C ALA A 275 -20.28 8.32 -38.95
N VAL A 276 -21.25 7.89 -38.13
CA VAL A 276 -22.41 7.11 -38.59
C VAL A 276 -23.26 7.90 -39.58
N THR A 277 -23.53 9.19 -39.30
CA THR A 277 -24.30 10.04 -40.22
C THR A 277 -23.56 10.31 -41.54
N ARG A 278 -22.24 10.51 -41.49
CA ARG A 278 -21.39 10.63 -42.69
C ARG A 278 -21.36 9.32 -43.50
N GLN A 279 -21.28 8.16 -42.85
CA GLN A 279 -21.34 6.85 -43.50
C GLN A 279 -22.66 6.64 -44.24
N GLN A 280 -23.79 6.94 -43.60
CA GLN A 280 -25.11 6.83 -44.23
C GLN A 280 -25.26 7.76 -45.44
N ARG A 281 -24.70 8.98 -45.40
CA ARG A 281 -24.70 9.90 -46.55
C ARG A 281 -23.86 9.36 -47.72
N ARG A 282 -22.67 8.81 -47.44
CA ARG A 282 -21.81 8.22 -48.50
C ARG A 282 -22.50 7.03 -49.18
N LEU A 283 -23.22 6.19 -48.44
CA LEU A 283 -24.00 5.09 -49.02
C LEU A 283 -25.14 5.60 -49.91
N LYS A 284 -25.87 6.64 -49.49
CA LYS A 284 -26.93 7.26 -50.30
C LYS A 284 -26.39 7.87 -51.60
N ILE A 285 -25.24 8.56 -51.54
CA ILE A 285 -24.61 9.17 -52.72
C ILE A 285 -24.12 8.10 -53.70
N LYS A 286 -23.49 7.03 -53.21
CA LYS A 286 -23.07 5.89 -54.06
C LYS A 286 -24.26 5.25 -54.78
N LEU A 287 -25.40 5.12 -54.12
CA LEU A 287 -26.62 4.57 -54.71
C LEU A 287 -27.21 5.47 -55.81
N ILE A 288 -27.24 6.79 -55.59
CA ILE A 288 -27.70 7.76 -56.59
C ILE A 288 -26.78 7.74 -57.83
N LEU A 289 -25.46 7.70 -57.62
CA LEU A 289 -24.48 7.69 -58.70
C LEU A 289 -24.58 6.42 -59.57
N LEU A 290 -24.81 5.26 -58.93
CA LEU A 290 -25.12 4.00 -59.63
C LEU A 290 -26.40 4.13 -60.50
N GLY A 291 -27.46 4.74 -59.97
CA GLY A 291 -28.71 4.94 -60.70
C GLY A 291 -28.55 5.80 -61.95
N ILE A 292 -27.77 6.88 -61.86
CA ILE A 292 -27.45 7.75 -63.01
C ILE A 292 -26.68 6.97 -64.09
N GLY A 293 -25.70 6.15 -63.69
CA GLY A 293 -24.94 5.31 -64.62
C GLY A 293 -25.82 4.34 -65.41
N ILE A 294 -26.77 3.68 -64.73
CA ILE A 294 -27.75 2.77 -65.38
C ILE A 294 -28.63 3.55 -66.37
N PHE A 295 -29.10 4.75 -66.00
CA PHE A 295 -29.93 5.56 -66.87
C PHE A 295 -29.21 5.98 -68.16
N ILE A 296 -27.95 6.41 -68.06
CA ILE A 296 -27.13 6.77 -69.23
C ILE A 296 -26.95 5.55 -70.14
N LEU A 297 -26.68 4.37 -69.57
CA LEU A 297 -26.51 3.14 -70.34
C LEU A 297 -27.78 2.76 -71.12
N LEU A 298 -28.95 2.88 -70.49
CA LEU A 298 -30.24 2.66 -71.16
C LEU A 298 -30.49 3.66 -72.29
N PHE A 299 -30.11 4.92 -72.11
CA PHE A 299 -30.27 5.96 -73.12
C PHE A 299 -29.41 5.72 -74.36
N VAL A 300 -28.16 5.28 -74.18
CA VAL A 300 -27.26 4.91 -75.29
C VAL A 300 -27.82 3.73 -76.08
N VAL A 301 -28.32 2.70 -75.38
CA VAL A 301 -28.94 1.54 -76.04
C VAL A 301 -30.19 1.95 -76.83
N PHE A 302 -31.01 2.85 -76.27
CA PHE A 302 -32.21 3.36 -76.95
C PHE A 302 -31.87 4.14 -78.24
N ILE A 303 -30.87 5.01 -78.20
CA ILE A 303 -30.38 5.72 -79.39
C ILE A 303 -29.82 4.74 -80.42
N SER A 304 -29.10 3.71 -79.99
CA SER A 304 -28.54 2.71 -80.92
C SER A 304 -29.60 1.80 -81.54
N TYR A 305 -30.79 1.71 -80.94
CA TYR A 305 -31.88 0.85 -81.41
C TYR A 305 -32.84 1.57 -82.37
N ILE A 306 -32.87 2.91 -82.31
CA ILE A 306 -33.59 3.80 -83.24
C ILE A 306 -32.76 4.02 -84.51
#